data_AF-A0A968LWK6-F1
#
_entry.id   AF-A0A968LWK6-F1
#
_cell.length_a   1.000
_cell.length_b   1.000
_cell.length_c   1.000
_cell.angle_alpha   90.00
_cell.angle_beta   90.00
_cell.angle_gamma   90.00
#
_symmetry.space_group_name_H-M   'P 1'
#
loop_
_entity.id
_entity.type
_entity.pdbx_description
1 polymer ?
#
loop_
_entity_poly.entity_id
_entity_poly.type
_entity_poly.pdbx_seq_one_letter_code
_entity_poly.pdbx_strand_id
1 'polypeptide(L)'
;MNLLKLRPEDCSAFGRLVLQYLQENPHTNMSQLAKQVKISRAGLGWICLKRSSPDEETAIKIAQTIGADMTKVARLVYENKLENLSNLGGLNYLTHLERGSAKRAIPAEDAIVGLNAIFHAFHYVTRSVPDIEKPSDFQIYKQAYEVVKTQFLKAKKTSKRQNSSARASGETSV
;
A
#
# COMPACT_ATOMS: atom_id res chain seq x y z
N MET A 1 -7.78 -1.01 33.50
CA MET A 1 -7.84 -2.31 32.80
C MET A 1 -7.24 -2.18 31.40
N ASN A 2 -6.34 -3.09 31.04
CA ASN A 2 -5.39 -3.04 29.91
C ASN A 2 -6.08 -3.12 28.54
N LEU A 3 -5.92 -2.09 27.70
CA LEU A 3 -6.43 -2.09 26.31
C LEU A 3 -5.27 -1.82 25.34
N LEU A 4 -4.84 -2.89 24.66
CA LEU A 4 -3.75 -2.97 23.68
C LEU A 4 -2.35 -2.77 24.28
N LYS A 5 -1.82 -3.80 24.96
CA LYS A 5 -0.37 -4.03 24.97
C LYS A 5 0.00 -4.49 23.55
N LEU A 6 0.20 -3.54 22.64
CA LEU A 6 0.74 -3.82 21.32
C LEU A 6 2.12 -4.45 21.52
N ARG A 7 2.27 -5.66 21.03
CA ARG A 7 3.57 -6.33 21.02
C ARG A 7 4.31 -5.92 19.74
N PRO A 8 5.62 -5.63 19.79
CA PRO A 8 6.38 -5.21 18.62
C PRO A 8 6.28 -6.18 17.43
N GLU A 9 6.07 -7.47 17.72
CA GLU A 9 5.99 -8.55 16.73
C GLU A 9 4.69 -8.52 15.93
N ASP A 10 3.62 -7.97 16.51
CA ASP A 10 2.31 -7.81 15.86
C ASP A 10 2.25 -6.52 15.02
N CYS A 11 3.24 -5.63 15.19
CA CYS A 11 3.25 -4.32 14.57
C CYS A 11 3.85 -4.33 13.15
N SER A 12 3.31 -3.47 12.30
CA SER A 12 3.96 -3.10 11.04
C SER A 12 5.25 -2.33 11.32
N ALA A 13 6.09 -2.13 10.31
CA ALA A 13 7.27 -1.27 10.47
C ALA A 13 6.87 0.18 10.86
N PHE A 14 5.75 0.69 10.33
CA PHE A 14 5.15 1.94 10.79
C PHE A 14 4.71 1.88 12.26
N GLY A 15 4.04 0.82 12.69
CA GLY A 15 3.64 0.65 14.09
C GLY A 15 4.83 0.57 15.04
N ARG A 16 5.93 -0.08 14.62
CA ARG A 16 7.18 -0.12 15.41
C ARG A 16 7.79 1.27 15.57
N LEU A 17 7.74 2.12 14.54
CA LEU A 17 8.17 3.51 14.65
C LEU A 17 7.35 4.27 15.71
N VAL A 18 6.04 4.08 15.75
CA VAL A 18 5.17 4.67 16.77
C VAL A 18 5.49 4.13 18.17
N LEU A 19 5.69 2.82 18.30
CA LEU A 19 6.05 2.21 19.59
C LEU A 19 7.41 2.70 20.09
N GLN A 20 8.39 2.84 19.20
CA GLN A 20 9.70 3.38 19.53
C GLN A 20 9.58 4.80 20.10
N TYR A 21 8.81 5.67 19.43
CA TYR A 21 8.56 7.03 19.94
C TYR A 21 7.96 7.00 21.36
N LEU A 22 6.97 6.15 21.63
CA LEU A 22 6.36 6.03 22.96
C LEU A 22 7.33 5.49 24.02
N GLN A 23 8.28 4.65 23.63
CA GLN A 23 9.34 4.15 24.52
C GLN A 23 10.35 5.26 24.86
N GLU A 24 10.72 6.08 23.88
CA GLU A 24 11.67 7.19 24.04
C GLU A 24 11.04 8.39 24.77
N ASN A 25 9.71 8.50 24.77
CA ASN A 25 8.97 9.61 25.37
C ASN A 25 8.03 9.11 26.49
N PRO A 26 8.55 8.75 27.68
CA PRO A 26 7.77 8.12 28.76
C PRO A 26 6.63 8.99 29.31
N HIS A 27 6.66 10.30 29.05
CA HIS A 27 5.58 11.24 29.40
C HIS A 27 4.39 11.20 28.43
N THR A 28 4.51 10.50 27.31
CA THR A 28 3.46 10.33 26.29
C THR A 28 3.03 8.86 26.22
N ASN A 29 1.77 8.59 26.52
CA ASN A 29 1.14 7.28 26.33
C ASN A 29 0.27 7.24 25.07
N MET A 30 -0.20 6.05 24.71
CA MET A 30 -1.03 5.83 23.52
C MET A 30 -2.28 6.71 23.48
N SER A 31 -2.92 6.97 24.62
CA SER A 31 -4.13 7.82 24.68
C SER A 31 -3.78 9.29 24.43
N GLN A 32 -2.65 9.77 24.97
CA GLN A 32 -2.18 11.13 24.75
C GLN A 32 -1.77 11.35 23.29
N LEU A 33 -1.01 10.41 22.70
CA LEU A 33 -0.64 10.47 21.29
C LEU A 33 -1.88 10.46 20.38
N ALA A 34 -2.83 9.54 20.63
CA ALA A 34 -4.08 9.48 19.87
C ALA A 34 -4.86 10.81 19.93
N LYS A 35 -4.88 11.48 21.09
CA LYS A 35 -5.51 12.79 21.25
C LYS A 35 -4.78 13.88 20.43
N GLN A 36 -3.45 13.87 20.42
CA GLN A 36 -2.65 14.82 19.63
C GLN A 36 -2.90 14.67 18.12
N VAL A 37 -2.94 13.43 17.62
CA VAL A 37 -3.22 13.14 16.21
C VAL A 37 -4.71 13.15 15.85
N LYS A 38 -5.58 13.41 16.82
CA LYS A 38 -7.05 13.51 16.69
C LYS A 38 -7.71 12.23 16.14
N ILE A 39 -7.27 11.06 16.61
CA ILE A 39 -7.93 9.77 16.33
C ILE A 39 -8.24 9.04 17.64
N SER A 40 -9.04 7.98 17.58
CA SER A 40 -9.30 7.17 18.78
C SER A 40 -8.06 6.36 19.18
N ARG A 41 -7.88 6.07 20.47
CA ARG A 41 -6.82 5.17 20.96
C ARG A 41 -6.87 3.80 20.27
N ALA A 42 -8.08 3.27 20.06
CA ALA A 42 -8.27 2.01 19.34
C ALA A 42 -7.86 2.13 17.87
N GLY A 43 -8.17 3.26 17.21
CA GLY A 43 -7.75 3.56 15.86
C GLY A 43 -6.23 3.64 15.73
N LEU A 44 -5.57 4.37 16.64
CA LEU A 44 -4.10 4.42 16.70
C LEU A 44 -3.50 3.02 16.91
N GLY A 45 -4.10 2.22 17.79
CA GLY A 45 -3.65 0.86 18.00
C GLY A 45 -3.85 -0.05 16.78
N TRP A 46 -4.95 0.12 16.06
CA TRP A 46 -5.27 -0.63 14.86
C TRP A 46 -4.28 -0.36 13.73
N ILE A 47 -3.97 0.90 13.44
CA ILE A 47 -3.04 1.28 12.36
C ILE A 47 -1.58 0.89 12.64
N CYS A 48 -1.24 0.57 13.89
CA CYS A 48 0.08 0.06 14.24
C CYS A 48 0.26 -1.42 13.86
N LEU A 49 -0.82 -2.18 13.65
CA LEU A 49 -0.74 -3.62 13.34
C LEU A 49 -0.30 -3.87 11.90
N LYS A 50 0.37 -5.01 11.64
CA LYS A 50 0.78 -5.44 10.28
C LYS A 50 -0.38 -5.39 9.28
N ARG A 51 -1.53 -5.92 9.69
CA ARG A 51 -2.76 -6.04 8.87
C ARG A 51 -3.51 -4.74 8.56
N SER A 52 -2.96 -3.60 8.96
CA SER A 52 -3.61 -2.30 8.81
C SER A 52 -2.62 -1.26 8.32
N SER A 53 -3.13 -0.20 7.68
CA SER A 53 -2.33 0.95 7.29
C SER A 53 -3.15 2.21 7.51
N PRO A 54 -2.55 3.29 8.03
CA PRO A 54 -3.24 4.57 8.08
C PRO A 54 -3.50 5.09 6.66
N ASP A 55 -4.51 5.96 6.54
CA ASP A 55 -4.60 6.85 5.38
C ASP A 55 -3.47 7.89 5.41
N GLU A 56 -3.31 8.58 4.29
CA GLU A 56 -2.25 9.56 4.06
C GLU A 56 -2.32 10.71 5.09
N GLU A 57 -3.52 11.25 5.34
CA GLU A 57 -3.72 12.35 6.28
C GLU A 57 -3.34 11.94 7.72
N THR A 58 -3.75 10.74 8.14
CA THR A 58 -3.43 10.19 9.46
C THR A 58 -1.94 9.91 9.59
N ALA A 59 -1.31 9.33 8.55
CA ALA A 59 0.12 9.07 8.54
C ALA A 59 0.93 10.37 8.67
N ILE A 60 0.54 11.43 7.95
CA ILE A 60 1.16 12.76 8.03
C ILE A 60 1.02 13.34 9.45
N LYS A 61 -0.18 13.33 10.03
CA LYS A 61 -0.40 13.84 11.41
C LYS A 61 0.46 13.10 12.43
N ILE A 62 0.57 11.78 12.32
CA ILE A 62 1.42 10.98 13.21
C ILE A 62 2.88 11.34 13.01
N ALA A 63 3.35 11.37 11.77
CA ALA A 63 4.73 11.73 11.44
C ALA A 63 5.12 13.10 12.02
N GLN A 64 4.26 14.10 11.86
CA GLN A 64 4.46 15.44 12.41
C GLN A 64 4.51 15.43 13.95
N THR A 65 3.60 14.69 14.58
CA THR A 65 3.49 14.63 16.05
C THR A 65 4.69 13.93 16.67
N ILE A 66 5.23 12.89 16.03
CA ILE A 66 6.37 12.13 16.55
C ILE A 66 7.72 12.63 16.01
N GLY A 67 7.73 13.71 15.20
CA GLY A 67 8.94 14.25 14.58
C GLY A 67 9.64 13.31 13.60
N ALA A 68 8.89 12.40 12.97
CA ALA A 68 9.45 11.46 12.00
C ALA A 68 9.57 12.06 10.59
N ASP A 69 10.62 11.64 9.89
CA ASP A 69 10.83 11.96 8.48
C ASP A 69 9.65 11.50 7.60
N MET A 70 9.11 12.41 6.79
CA MET A 70 7.91 12.16 5.98
C MET A 70 8.16 11.09 4.91
N THR A 71 9.34 11.11 4.28
CA THR A 71 9.75 10.13 3.27
C THR A 71 9.76 8.73 3.85
N LYS A 72 10.40 8.58 5.02
CA LYS A 72 10.44 7.33 5.78
C LYS A 72 9.03 6.86 6.12
N VAL A 73 8.15 7.73 6.60
CA VAL A 73 6.78 7.34 6.95
C VAL A 73 5.99 6.90 5.73
N ALA A 74 6.06 7.66 4.62
CA ALA A 74 5.42 7.31 3.36
C ALA A 74 5.88 5.92 2.90
N ARG A 75 7.19 5.67 2.88
CA ARG A 75 7.76 4.37 2.55
C ARG A 75 7.15 3.25 3.40
N LEU A 76 7.22 3.37 4.72
CA LEU A 76 6.73 2.34 5.65
C LEU A 76 5.23 2.04 5.47
N VAL A 77 4.43 3.06 5.16
CA VAL A 77 2.98 2.91 4.93
C VAL A 77 2.73 2.10 3.65
N TYR A 78 3.40 2.43 2.55
CA TYR A 78 3.15 1.78 1.25
C TYR A 78 3.82 0.41 1.12
N GLU A 79 4.96 0.18 1.75
CA GLU A 79 5.55 -1.17 1.88
C GLU A 79 4.59 -2.11 2.61
N ASN A 80 4.05 -1.66 3.76
CA ASN A 80 3.09 -2.47 4.52
C ASN A 80 1.77 -2.71 3.76
N LYS A 81 1.34 -1.79 2.88
CA LYS A 81 0.20 -2.05 1.98
C LYS A 81 0.48 -3.19 1.00
N LEU A 82 1.70 -3.30 0.48
CA LEU A 82 2.11 -4.41 -0.39
C LEU A 82 2.23 -5.72 0.38
N GLU A 83 2.80 -5.71 1.58
CA GLU A 83 2.83 -6.89 2.46
C GLU A 83 1.42 -7.40 2.72
N ASN A 84 0.48 -6.51 3.05
CA ASN A 84 -0.93 -6.86 3.24
C ASN A 84 -1.58 -7.42 1.98
N LEU A 85 -1.29 -6.83 0.82
CA LEU A 85 -1.80 -7.31 -0.44
C LEU A 85 -1.25 -8.71 -0.78
N SER A 86 0.02 -8.98 -0.46
CA SER A 86 0.65 -10.29 -0.59
C SER A 86 -0.02 -11.33 0.30
N ASN A 87 -0.22 -11.00 1.59
CA ASN A 87 -0.85 -11.89 2.58
C ASN A 87 -2.28 -12.28 2.22
N LEU A 88 -3.00 -11.41 1.49
CA LEU A 88 -4.34 -11.68 0.97
C LEU A 88 -4.33 -12.44 -0.36
N GLY A 89 -3.16 -12.88 -0.85
CA GLY A 89 -3.02 -13.53 -2.15
C GLY A 89 -3.32 -12.60 -3.32
N GLY A 90 -3.20 -11.29 -3.11
CA GLY A 90 -3.47 -10.26 -4.11
C GLY A 90 -2.36 -10.16 -5.14
N LEU A 91 -1.09 -10.16 -4.72
CA LEU A 91 0.05 -9.96 -5.62
C LEU A 91 0.28 -11.15 -6.55
N ASN A 92 -0.23 -11.07 -7.79
CA ASN A 92 0.00 -12.09 -8.79
C ASN A 92 0.14 -11.51 -10.19
N TYR A 93 1.06 -12.04 -10.98
CA TYR A 93 1.12 -11.71 -12.40
C TYR A 93 0.54 -12.84 -13.25
N LEU A 94 0.02 -12.45 -14.42
CA LEU A 94 -0.52 -13.35 -15.41
C LEU A 94 0.53 -13.52 -16.51
N THR A 95 1.03 -14.74 -16.67
CA THR A 95 1.90 -15.09 -17.81
C THR A 95 1.04 -15.71 -18.89
N HIS A 96 1.09 -15.15 -20.09
CA HIS A 96 0.53 -15.78 -21.28
C HIS A 96 1.62 -16.66 -21.89
N LEU A 97 1.43 -17.97 -21.79
CA LEU A 97 2.23 -18.95 -22.51
C LEU A 97 1.41 -19.44 -23.71
N GLU A 98 2.06 -19.89 -24.77
CA GLU A 98 1.40 -20.35 -26.01
C GLU A 98 0.35 -21.46 -25.78
N ARG A 99 0.41 -22.15 -24.62
CA ARG A 99 -0.51 -23.24 -24.22
C ARG A 99 -1.46 -22.89 -23.06
N GLY A 100 -1.53 -21.62 -22.64
CA GLY A 100 -2.45 -21.18 -21.59
C GLY A 100 -1.96 -20.00 -20.76
N SER A 101 -2.81 -19.49 -19.88
CA SER A 101 -2.42 -18.49 -18.89
C SER A 101 -2.09 -19.14 -17.55
N ALA A 102 -0.94 -18.79 -16.98
CA ALA A 102 -0.58 -19.18 -15.62
C ALA A 102 -0.54 -17.96 -14.71
N LYS A 103 -1.25 -18.04 -13.58
CA LYS A 103 -1.21 -17.06 -12.50
C LYS A 103 -0.07 -17.44 -11.56
N ARG A 104 0.86 -16.52 -11.30
CA ARG A 104 1.99 -16.73 -10.40
C ARG A 104 2.01 -15.67 -9.31
N ALA A 105 2.22 -16.10 -8.08
CA ALA A 105 2.37 -15.20 -6.95
C ALA A 105 3.69 -14.45 -7.03
N ILE A 106 3.71 -13.20 -6.56
CA ILE A 106 4.92 -12.40 -6.42
C ILE A 106 5.21 -12.24 -4.94
N PRO A 107 6.45 -12.54 -4.48
CA PRO A 107 6.87 -12.24 -3.11
C PRO A 107 6.67 -10.76 -2.76
N ALA A 108 6.34 -10.47 -1.50
CA ALA A 108 6.13 -9.09 -1.07
C ALA A 108 7.41 -8.26 -1.24
N GLU A 109 8.56 -8.90 -1.01
CA GLU A 109 9.90 -8.33 -1.10
C GLU A 109 10.18 -7.81 -2.50
N ASP A 110 9.86 -8.59 -3.54
CA ASP A 110 10.04 -8.18 -4.94
C ASP A 110 9.14 -6.99 -5.31
N ALA A 111 7.90 -7.00 -4.81
CA ALA A 111 6.98 -5.89 -5.02
C ALA A 111 7.45 -4.60 -4.32
N ILE A 112 8.04 -4.72 -3.12
CA ILE A 112 8.65 -3.63 -2.36
C ILE A 112 9.90 -3.08 -3.10
N VAL A 113 10.74 -3.94 -3.66
CA VAL A 113 11.86 -3.51 -4.51
C VAL A 113 11.34 -2.73 -5.72
N GLY A 114 10.29 -3.22 -6.38
CA GLY A 114 9.65 -2.52 -7.49
C GLY A 114 9.08 -1.15 -7.09
N LEU A 115 8.41 -1.06 -5.93
CA LEU A 115 7.90 0.18 -5.36
C LEU A 115 9.02 1.22 -5.19
N ASN A 116 10.11 0.82 -4.54
CA ASN A 116 11.23 1.70 -4.26
C ASN A 116 11.99 2.11 -5.53
N ALA A 117 12.11 1.21 -6.52
CA ALA A 117 12.68 1.54 -7.83
C ALA A 117 11.86 2.61 -8.57
N ILE A 118 10.52 2.48 -8.57
CA ILE A 118 9.63 3.46 -9.20
C ILE A 118 9.69 4.80 -8.45
N PHE A 119 9.70 4.78 -7.12
CA PHE A 119 9.89 5.99 -6.30
C PHE A 119 11.17 6.74 -6.67
N HIS A 120 12.31 6.03 -6.77
CA HIS A 120 13.57 6.63 -7.18
C HIS A 120 13.54 7.18 -8.61
N ALA A 121 12.87 6.49 -9.54
CA ALA A 121 12.68 6.98 -10.90
C ALA A 121 11.86 8.28 -10.94
N PHE A 122 10.78 8.38 -10.16
CA PHE A 122 10.03 9.63 -10.01
C PHE A 122 10.91 10.75 -9.47
N HIS A 123 11.65 10.51 -8.39
CA HIS A 123 12.58 11.50 -7.83
C HIS A 123 13.65 11.93 -8.81
N TYR A 124 14.13 11.04 -9.67
CA TYR A 124 15.10 11.37 -10.70
C TYR A 124 14.51 12.34 -11.73
N VAL A 125 13.29 12.09 -12.19
CA VAL A 125 12.61 12.92 -13.19
C VAL A 125 12.18 14.26 -12.60
N THR A 126 11.76 14.31 -11.33
CA THR A 126 11.28 15.55 -10.69
C THR A 126 12.41 16.47 -10.22
N ARG A 127 13.70 16.12 -10.40
CA ARG A 127 14.84 16.99 -10.03
C ARG A 127 14.80 18.35 -10.70
N SER A 128 14.33 18.38 -11.95
CA SER A 128 14.24 19.59 -12.77
C SER A 128 12.95 20.39 -12.55
N VAL A 129 12.02 19.88 -11.74
CA VAL A 129 10.75 20.55 -11.42
C VAL A 129 11.00 21.55 -10.28
N PRO A 130 10.40 22.75 -10.28
CA PRO A 130 10.49 23.68 -9.15
C PRO A 130 9.91 23.07 -7.86
N ASP A 131 10.50 23.39 -6.70
CA ASP A 131 10.11 22.77 -5.42
C ASP A 131 8.61 22.94 -5.07
N ILE A 132 7.99 24.05 -5.46
CA ILE A 132 6.56 24.33 -5.23
C ILE A 132 5.62 23.43 -6.06
N GLU A 133 6.13 22.89 -7.17
CA GLU A 133 5.40 22.01 -8.08
C GLU A 133 5.76 20.53 -7.87
N LYS A 134 6.78 20.24 -7.06
CA LYS A 134 7.20 18.86 -6.79
C LYS A 134 6.08 18.14 -6.03
N PRO A 135 5.68 16.95 -6.48
CA PRO A 135 4.80 16.11 -5.69
C PRO A 135 5.50 15.73 -4.38
N SER A 136 4.73 15.63 -3.30
CA SER A 136 5.26 15.17 -2.03
C SER A 136 5.67 13.70 -2.12
N ASP A 137 6.60 13.28 -1.26
CA ASP A 137 7.04 11.88 -1.23
C ASP A 137 5.87 10.91 -0.95
N PHE A 138 4.86 11.34 -0.19
CA PHE A 138 3.61 10.60 -0.03
C PHE A 138 2.85 10.39 -1.34
N GLN A 139 2.75 11.45 -2.17
CA GLN A 139 2.12 11.37 -3.48
C GLN A 139 2.93 10.49 -4.43
N ILE A 140 4.27 10.58 -4.41
CA ILE A 140 5.14 9.75 -5.23
C ILE A 140 5.00 8.27 -4.84
N TYR A 141 5.10 7.94 -3.54
CA TYR A 141 4.92 6.56 -3.07
C TYR A 141 3.51 6.02 -3.37
N LYS A 142 2.48 6.86 -3.30
CA LYS A 142 1.11 6.50 -3.71
C LYS A 142 1.02 6.13 -5.18
N GLN A 143 1.60 6.94 -6.05
CA GLN A 143 1.63 6.69 -7.49
C GLN A 143 2.43 5.42 -7.80
N ALA A 144 3.62 5.27 -7.18
CA ALA A 144 4.46 4.09 -7.31
C ALA A 144 3.69 2.82 -6.88
N TYR A 145 2.99 2.87 -5.75
CA TYR A 145 2.15 1.78 -5.26
C TYR A 145 1.04 1.42 -6.25
N GLU A 146 0.32 2.40 -6.81
CA GLU A 146 -0.73 2.12 -7.79
C GLU A 146 -0.18 1.55 -9.10
N VAL A 147 1.04 1.92 -9.52
CA VAL A 147 1.73 1.28 -10.65
C VAL A 147 2.01 -0.18 -10.35
N VAL A 148 2.68 -0.49 -9.24
CA VAL A 148 2.98 -1.87 -8.78
C VAL A 148 1.70 -2.70 -8.70
N LYS A 149 0.71 -2.18 -7.98
CA LYS A 149 -0.60 -2.82 -7.80
C LYS A 149 -1.30 -3.07 -9.13
N THR A 150 -1.24 -2.14 -10.08
CA THR A 150 -1.88 -2.28 -11.38
C THR A 150 -1.26 -3.41 -12.21
N GLN A 151 0.07 -3.56 -12.17
CA GLN A 151 0.76 -4.64 -12.87
C GLN A 151 0.44 -6.02 -12.28
N PHE A 152 0.13 -6.08 -10.97
CA PHE A 152 -0.02 -7.35 -10.25
C PHE A 152 -1.44 -7.66 -9.75
N LEU A 153 -2.43 -6.79 -9.98
CA LEU A 153 -3.84 -7.03 -9.64
C LEU A 153 -4.76 -7.09 -10.86
N LYS A 154 -4.33 -6.63 -12.05
CA LYS A 154 -5.19 -6.66 -13.23
C LYS A 154 -5.25 -8.07 -13.82
N ALA A 155 -6.18 -8.88 -13.31
CA ALA A 155 -6.87 -9.85 -14.16
C ALA A 155 -7.60 -9.01 -15.23
N LYS A 156 -7.02 -8.87 -16.42
CA LYS A 156 -7.78 -8.35 -17.57
C LYS A 156 -9.01 -9.25 -17.67
N LYS A 157 -10.20 -8.70 -17.37
CA LYS A 157 -11.47 -9.27 -17.81
C LYS A 157 -11.40 -9.29 -19.33
N THR A 158 -10.88 -10.36 -19.91
CA THR A 158 -11.04 -10.62 -21.33
C THR A 158 -12.53 -10.81 -21.55
N SER A 159 -13.07 -9.77 -22.20
CA SER A 159 -14.45 -9.56 -22.58
C SER A 159 -15.07 -10.84 -23.15
N LYS A 160 -16.13 -11.32 -22.50
CA LYS A 160 -17.08 -12.28 -23.07
C LYS A 160 -17.90 -11.54 -24.14
N ARG A 161 -17.28 -11.25 -25.29
CA ARG A 161 -17.92 -10.57 -26.43
C ARG A 161 -17.47 -11.19 -27.76
N GLN A 162 -17.47 -12.51 -27.82
CA GLN A 162 -17.48 -13.30 -29.04
C GLN A 162 -18.26 -14.59 -28.74
N ASN A 163 -19.59 -14.50 -28.69
CA ASN A 163 -20.48 -15.65 -28.84
C ASN A 163 -21.92 -15.22 -29.15
N SER A 164 -22.09 -14.17 -29.97
CA SER A 164 -23.41 -13.72 -30.44
C SER A 164 -23.47 -13.51 -31.96
N SER A 165 -22.56 -14.11 -32.74
CA SER A 165 -22.60 -14.02 -34.22
C SER A 165 -22.69 -15.37 -34.94
N ALA A 166 -23.05 -16.46 -34.25
CA ALA A 166 -23.14 -17.79 -34.87
C ALA A 166 -24.55 -18.42 -34.81
N ARG A 167 -25.62 -17.62 -34.66
CA ARG A 167 -26.99 -18.14 -34.61
C ARG A 167 -28.02 -17.40 -35.48
N ALA A 168 -27.56 -16.63 -36.46
CA ALA A 168 -28.43 -15.92 -37.40
C ALA A 168 -27.96 -16.11 -38.85
N SER A 169 -27.85 -17.36 -39.29
CA SER A 169 -27.75 -17.71 -40.71
C SER A 169 -27.97 -19.22 -40.86
N GLY A 170 -29.20 -19.57 -41.21
CA GLY A 170 -29.70 -20.93 -41.41
C GLY A 170 -31.11 -20.83 -41.96
N GLU A 171 -31.18 -20.38 -43.21
CA GLU A 171 -32.37 -20.14 -44.01
C GLU A 171 -33.25 -21.38 -44.21
N THR A 172 -34.54 -21.08 -44.30
CA THR A 172 -35.63 -21.62 -45.13
C THR A 172 -35.35 -22.63 -46.27
N SER A 173 -36.42 -23.39 -46.54
CA SER A 173 -36.78 -24.19 -47.75
C SER A 173 -36.31 -25.67 -47.70
N VAL A 174 -37.16 -26.69 -47.88
CA VAL A 174 -38.41 -26.86 -48.65
C VAL A 174 -39.45 -27.66 -47.84
#